data_AF-A0A6L7WJI6-F1
#
_entry.id   AF-A0A6L7WJI6-F1
#
_cell.length_a   1.000
_cell.length_b   1.000
_cell.length_c   1.000
_cell.angle_alpha   90.00
_cell.angle_beta   90.00
_cell.angle_gamma   90.00
#
_symmetry.space_group_name_H-M   'P 1'
#
loop_
_entity.id
_entity.type
_entity.pdbx_description
1 polymer ?
#
loop_
_entity_poly.entity_id
_entity_poly.type
_entity_poly.pdbx_seq_one_letter_code
_entity_poly.pdbx_strand_id
1 'polypeptide(L)' 'MPVVVAVLLGTSAAAPAQQGARDGEWRYYGADSGSTKYSALDQIDRDNVADLQIAWRWRTDNFGPRVDFNYQA' A
#
# COMPACT_ATOMS: atom_id res chain seq x y z
N MET A 1 8.23 36.13 -38.85
CA MET A 1 8.12 34.67 -38.63
C MET A 1 7.53 34.45 -37.25
N PRO A 2 6.21 34.27 -37.09
CA PRO A 2 5.65 34.02 -35.77
C PRO A 2 5.95 32.57 -35.39
N VAL A 3 6.58 32.38 -34.24
CA VAL A 3 6.87 31.06 -33.68
C VAL A 3 5.57 30.51 -33.10
N VAL A 4 5.05 29.45 -33.70
CA VAL A 4 3.89 28.70 -33.19
C VAL A 4 4.39 27.80 -32.06
N VAL A 5 3.94 28.05 -30.84
CA VAL A 5 4.21 27.18 -29.69
C VAL A 5 3.18 26.04 -29.73
N ALA A 6 3.62 24.84 -30.07
CA ALA A 6 2.80 23.64 -30.01
C ALA A 6 2.67 23.19 -28.55
N VAL A 7 1.45 23.28 -27.99
CA VAL A 7 1.13 22.71 -26.69
C VAL A 7 0.96 21.20 -26.87
N LEU A 8 1.93 20.42 -26.39
CA LEU A 8 1.82 18.98 -26.29
C LEU A 8 0.80 18.65 -25.19
N LEU A 9 -0.44 18.35 -25.60
CA LEU A 9 -1.45 17.70 -24.76
C LEU A 9 -0.98 16.26 -24.49
N GLY A 10 -0.20 16.09 -23.42
CA GLY A 10 0.22 14.78 -22.96
C GLY A 10 -0.98 13.96 -22.48
N THR A 11 -1.43 13.00 -23.29
CA THR A 11 -2.37 11.97 -22.84
C THR A 11 -1.66 11.11 -21.79
N SER A 12 -1.97 11.36 -20.51
CA SER A 12 -1.52 10.50 -19.42
C SER A 12 -2.19 9.13 -19.58
N ALA A 13 -1.51 8.18 -20.22
CA ALA A 13 -1.95 6.80 -20.17
C ALA A 13 -1.99 6.38 -18.70
N ALA A 14 -3.14 5.90 -18.22
CA ALA A 14 -3.26 5.37 -16.87
C ALA A 14 -2.33 4.16 -16.74
N ALA A 15 -1.10 4.40 -16.26
CA ALA A 15 -0.17 3.33 -15.95
C ALA A 15 -0.81 2.46 -14.85
N PRO A 16 -0.61 1.13 -14.87
CA PRO A 16 -1.19 0.23 -13.88
C PRO A 16 -0.62 0.40 -12.46
N ALA A 17 0.03 1.51 -12.16
CA ALA A 17 0.65 1.79 -10.87
C ALA A 17 -0.36 2.21 -9.78
N GLN A 18 -1.64 2.42 -10.12
CA GLN A 18 -2.61 3.03 -9.22
C GLN A 18 -3.88 2.16 -9.08
N GLN A 19 -3.73 0.94 -8.58
CA GLN A 19 -4.85 -0.01 -8.45
C GLN A 19 -5.11 -0.40 -7.00
N GLY A 20 -4.15 -0.15 -6.11
CA GLY A 20 -4.14 -0.65 -4.75
C GLY A 20 -3.89 -2.15 -4.65
N ALA A 21 -4.07 -2.67 -3.44
CA ALA A 21 -4.08 -4.09 -3.13
C ALA A 21 -5.15 -4.80 -3.97
N ARG A 22 -4.79 -5.92 -4.61
CA ARG A 22 -5.68 -6.71 -5.47
C ARG A 22 -6.13 -7.96 -4.74
N ASP A 23 -7.35 -8.40 -5.03
CA ASP A 23 -7.92 -9.66 -4.53
C ASP A 23 -7.88 -9.81 -3.00
N GLY A 24 -7.87 -8.67 -2.28
CA GLY A 24 -7.75 -8.62 -0.82
C GLY A 24 -6.35 -8.95 -0.28
N GLU A 25 -5.34 -9.05 -1.15
CA GLU A 25 -3.97 -9.41 -0.77
C GLU A 25 -3.01 -8.20 -0.74
N TRP A 26 -2.01 -8.27 0.13
CA TRP A 26 -0.98 -7.24 0.28
C TRP A 26 0.40 -7.73 -0.16
N ARG A 27 0.62 -7.83 -1.48
CA ARG A 27 1.85 -8.41 -2.07
C ARG A 27 3.01 -7.43 -2.20
N TYR A 28 2.72 -6.14 -2.37
CA TYR A 28 3.74 -5.09 -2.44
C TYR A 28 3.81 -4.37 -1.11
N TYR A 29 5.00 -3.86 -0.76
CA TYR A 29 5.17 -3.04 0.45
C TYR A 29 4.14 -1.90 0.54
N GLY A 30 3.84 -1.25 -0.58
CA GLY A 30 2.87 -0.15 -0.67
C GLY A 30 1.54 -0.51 -1.32
N ALA A 31 1.07 -1.75 -1.20
CA ALA A 31 -0.14 -2.30 -1.84
C ALA A 31 0.00 -2.58 -3.36
N ASP A 32 0.58 -1.65 -4.12
CA ASP A 32 0.89 -1.80 -5.55
C ASP A 32 2.28 -1.20 -5.91
N SER A 33 2.62 -1.22 -7.20
CA SER A 33 3.90 -0.67 -7.69
C SER A 33 3.99 0.85 -7.57
N GLY A 34 2.87 1.57 -7.50
CA GLY A 34 2.83 3.01 -7.23
C GLY A 34 2.88 3.36 -5.74
N SER A 35 2.88 2.36 -4.85
CA SER A 35 2.84 2.55 -3.40
C SER A 35 1.63 3.35 -2.93
N THR A 36 0.47 3.13 -3.52
CA THR A 36 -0.77 3.86 -3.20
C THR A 36 -1.25 3.68 -1.77
N LYS A 37 -0.88 2.56 -1.12
CA LYS A 37 -1.37 2.16 0.21
C LYS A 37 -2.90 2.03 0.27
N TYR A 38 -3.53 1.79 -0.88
CA TYR A 38 -4.97 1.69 -1.02
C TYR A 38 -5.42 0.22 -1.04
N SER A 39 -6.57 -0.07 -0.42
CA SER A 39 -7.27 -1.34 -0.52
C SER A 39 -8.70 -1.07 -0.95
N ALA A 40 -9.22 -1.85 -1.90
CA ALA A 40 -10.61 -1.77 -2.35
C ALA A 40 -11.59 -2.57 -1.47
N LEU A 41 -11.10 -3.23 -0.41
CA LEU A 41 -11.97 -3.91 0.56
C LEU A 41 -12.80 -2.89 1.35
N ASP A 42 -14.09 -3.15 1.49
CA ASP A 42 -15.08 -2.29 2.13
C ASP A 42 -15.80 -2.95 3.31
N GLN A 43 -15.39 -4.17 3.70
CA GLN A 43 -15.97 -4.89 4.83
C GLN A 43 -15.88 -4.11 6.15
N ILE A 44 -14.86 -3.26 6.30
CA ILE A 44 -14.67 -2.36 7.44
C ILE A 44 -14.86 -0.93 6.94
N ASP A 45 -15.77 -0.20 7.55
CA ASP A 45 -16.17 1.14 7.14
C ASP A 45 -16.38 2.09 8.33
N ARG A 46 -16.83 3.30 8.04
CA ARG A 46 -17.06 4.37 9.03
C ARG A 46 -18.13 4.01 10.07
N ASP A 47 -19.03 3.09 9.76
CA ASP A 47 -20.18 2.78 10.58
C ASP A 47 -19.88 1.59 11.50
N ASN A 48 -18.93 0.71 11.13
CA ASN A 48 -18.60 -0.49 11.90
C ASN A 48 -17.18 -0.54 12.49
N VAL A 49 -16.28 0.39 12.15
CA VAL A 49 -14.87 0.37 12.64
C VAL A 49 -14.77 0.40 14.17
N ALA A 50 -15.77 0.97 14.85
CA ALA A 50 -15.84 1.04 16.31
C ALA A 50 -16.02 -0.34 16.98
N ASP A 51 -16.51 -1.33 16.23
CA ASP A 51 -16.83 -2.67 16.75
C ASP A 51 -15.68 -3.67 16.58
N LEU A 52 -14.55 -3.25 16.01
CA LEU A 52 -13.41 -4.13 15.76
C LEU A 52 -12.82 -4.69 17.05
N GLN A 53 -12.56 -6.00 17.04
CA GLN A 53 -11.95 -6.72 18.14
C GLN A 53 -10.65 -7.38 17.69
N ILE A 54 -9.77 -7.65 18.65
CA ILE A 54 -8.50 -8.32 18.38
C ILE A 54 -8.78 -9.78 18.04
N ALA A 55 -8.55 -10.16 16.78
CA ALA A 55 -8.69 -11.54 16.35
C ALA A 55 -7.57 -12.45 16.87
N TRP A 56 -6.34 -11.94 16.93
CA TRP A 56 -5.17 -12.66 17.43
C TRP A 56 -4.03 -11.68 17.77
N ARG A 57 -3.04 -12.14 18.55
CA ARG A 57 -1.80 -11.41 18.83
C ARG A 57 -0.62 -12.34 18.61
N TRP A 58 0.34 -11.90 17.82
CA TRP A 58 1.63 -12.59 17.66
C TRP A 58 2.64 -12.02 18.67
N ARG A 59 3.38 -12.91 19.34
CA ARG A 59 4.43 -12.58 20.30
C ARG A 59 5.79 -12.65 19.63
N THR A 60 6.48 -11.51 19.54
CA THR A 60 7.80 -11.40 18.87
C THR A 60 8.98 -11.52 19.84
N ASP A 61 8.73 -11.72 21.12
CA ASP A 61 9.73 -11.82 22.19
C ASP A 61 10.57 -13.12 22.15
N ASN A 62 10.44 -13.92 21.09
CA ASN A 62 11.16 -15.19 20.91
C ASN A 62 12.64 -15.02 20.51
N PHE A 63 13.19 -13.80 20.54
CA PHE A 63 14.62 -13.53 20.34
C PHE A 63 15.47 -13.81 21.60
N GLY A 64 14.87 -14.39 22.64
CA GLY A 64 15.56 -14.69 23.89
C GLY A 64 15.82 -13.45 24.76
N PRO A 65 16.46 -13.60 25.93
CA PRO A 65 16.70 -12.52 26.88
C PRO A 65 17.74 -11.48 26.40
N ARG A 66 18.32 -11.67 25.21
CA ARG A 66 19.32 -10.77 24.62
C ARG A 66 18.74 -10.16 23.37
N VAL A 67 18.91 -8.85 23.22
CA VAL A 67 18.65 -8.18 21.94
C VAL A 67 19.57 -8.80 20.90
N ASP A 68 18.99 -9.43 19.87
CA ASP A 68 19.77 -9.86 18.71
C ASP A 68 20.13 -8.61 17.89
N PHE A 69 21.41 -8.44 17.60
CA PHE A 69 21.94 -7.34 16.79
C PHE A 69 22.27 -7.81 15.37
N ASN A 70 22.13 -9.11 15.08
CA ASN A 70 22.48 -9.68 13.79
C ASN A 70 21.32 -9.52 12.80
N TYR A 71 21.16 -8.30 12.30
CA TYR A 71 20.20 -7.95 11.24
C TYR A 71 20.76 -8.16 9.83
N GLN A 72 21.69 -9.10 9.65
CA GLN A 72 22.26 -9.37 8.33
C GLN A 72 21.18 -9.94 7.40
N ALA A 73 21.07 -9.32 6.22
CA ALA A 73 20.08 -9.58 5.18
C ALA A 73 20.42 -10.80 4.32
#